data_AF-A0A561E3N3-F1
#
_entry.id   AF-A0A561E3N3-F1
#
_cell.length_a   1.000
_cell.length_b   1.000
_cell.length_c   1.000
_cell.angle_alpha   90.00
_cell.angle_beta   90.00
_cell.angle_gamma   90.00
#
_symmetry.space_group_name_H-M   'P 1'
#
loop_
_entity.id
_entity.type
_entity.pdbx_description
1 polymer ?
#
loop_
_entity_poly.entity_id
_entity_poly.type
_entity_poly.pdbx_seq_one_letter_code
_entity_poly.pdbx_strand_id
1 'polypeptide(L)'
;MLKRASESRLLAIATGFVAAIVLLVLGVGGYHLLHKDDAPRPVGQADPGGRLAQQLRLTLKALPTSVHVFDIQQLAPRWDGCDDIRSTFGWDDVTVDASVDHVASPDAFVASVNRSLRAMGWTVTPPYGGGQWGWDKKLANGEEAELQLVGGPDARPSSPWDYQAVVAAATHPVSGC
;
A
#
# COMPACT_ATOMS: atom_id res chain seq x y z
N MET A 1 7.30 -59.53 45.02
CA MET A 1 8.33 -59.27 43.98
C MET A 1 7.76 -58.57 42.73
N LEU A 2 6.89 -57.54 42.86
CA LEU A 2 6.25 -56.90 41.69
C LEU A 2 6.25 -55.35 41.69
N LYS A 3 6.90 -54.69 42.65
CA LYS A 3 6.79 -53.24 42.84
C LYS A 3 7.90 -52.39 42.17
N ARG A 4 9.05 -52.98 41.81
CA ARG A 4 10.21 -52.25 41.28
C ARG A 4 10.22 -51.98 39.76
N ALA A 5 9.28 -52.54 38.99
CA ALA A 5 9.29 -52.40 37.54
C ALA A 5 8.53 -51.16 37.01
N SER A 6 7.79 -50.45 37.87
CA SER A 6 6.94 -49.32 37.45
C SER A 6 7.62 -47.95 37.50
N GLU A 7 8.61 -47.75 38.39
CA GLU A 7 9.28 -46.47 38.58
C GLU A 7 10.28 -46.14 37.45
N SER A 8 10.85 -47.16 36.81
CA SER A 8 11.83 -46.98 35.72
C SER A 8 11.22 -46.47 34.42
N ARG A 9 9.91 -46.66 34.21
CA ARG A 9 9.20 -46.23 32.99
C ARG A 9 8.75 -44.78 33.05
N LEU A 10 8.44 -44.27 34.25
CA LEU A 10 8.01 -42.88 34.46
C LEU A 10 9.18 -41.89 34.27
N LEU A 11 10.40 -42.26 34.68
CA LEU A 11 11.57 -41.40 34.48
C LEU A 11 11.95 -41.24 33.00
N ALA A 12 11.83 -42.29 32.19
CA ALA A 12 12.20 -42.27 30.77
C ALA A 12 11.24 -41.43 29.91
N ILE A 13 9.95 -41.37 30.28
CA ILE A 13 8.94 -40.55 29.58
C ILE A 13 9.17 -39.06 29.88
N ALA A 14 9.56 -38.73 31.11
CA ALA A 14 9.83 -37.34 31.52
C ALA A 14 11.08 -36.75 30.83
N THR A 15 12.16 -37.53 30.65
CA THR A 15 13.37 -37.05 29.95
C THR A 15 13.16 -36.87 28.45
N GLY A 16 12.37 -37.74 27.80
CA GLY A 16 12.07 -37.60 26.37
C GLY A 16 11.28 -36.34 26.01
N PHE A 17 10.33 -35.95 26.87
CA PHE A 17 9.52 -34.74 26.66
C PHE A 17 10.32 -33.44 26.82
N VAL A 18 11.23 -33.39 27.80
CA VAL A 18 12.08 -32.21 28.03
C VAL A 18 13.06 -32.01 26.86
N ALA A 19 13.66 -33.09 26.34
CA ALA A 19 14.56 -33.01 25.19
C ALA A 19 13.86 -32.52 23.91
N ALA A 20 12.62 -32.98 23.68
CA ALA A 20 11.82 -32.54 22.52
C ALA A 20 11.45 -31.05 22.62
N ILE A 21 11.07 -30.56 23.81
CA ILE A 21 10.74 -29.14 24.01
C ILE A 21 11.98 -28.26 23.82
N VAL A 22 13.14 -28.66 24.33
CA VAL A 22 14.39 -27.90 24.17
C VAL A 22 14.79 -27.81 22.69
N LEU A 23 14.68 -28.90 21.93
CA LEU A 23 14.96 -28.89 20.48
C LEU A 23 13.96 -28.02 19.70
N LEU A 24 12.70 -27.96 20.12
CA LEU A 24 11.67 -27.14 19.47
C LEU A 24 11.88 -25.65 19.77
N VAL A 25 12.23 -25.29 21.01
CA VAL A 25 12.58 -23.91 21.39
C VAL A 25 13.88 -23.45 20.70
N LEU A 26 14.88 -24.32 20.59
CA LEU A 26 16.13 -24.02 19.85
C LEU A 26 15.91 -23.98 18.34
N GLY A 27 15.03 -24.81 17.79
CA GLY A 27 14.68 -24.80 16.36
C GLY A 27 13.91 -23.55 15.95
N VAL A 28 12.89 -23.18 16.72
CA VAL A 28 12.09 -21.96 16.47
C VAL A 28 12.90 -20.69 16.78
N GLY A 29 13.66 -20.67 17.89
CA GLY A 29 14.54 -19.55 18.24
C GLY A 29 15.70 -19.37 17.27
N GLY A 30 16.28 -20.48 16.77
CA GLY A 30 17.35 -20.46 15.76
C GLY A 30 16.87 -19.96 14.40
N TYR A 31 15.64 -20.29 14.00
CA TYR A 31 15.06 -19.82 12.74
C TYR A 31 14.90 -18.29 12.71
N HIS A 32 14.43 -17.69 13.82
CA HIS A 32 14.32 -16.23 13.97
C HIS A 32 15.67 -15.52 14.14
N LEU A 33 16.70 -16.19 14.68
CA LEU A 33 18.04 -15.60 14.82
C LEU A 33 18.85 -15.63 13.52
N LEU A 34 18.54 -16.58 12.62
CA LEU A 34 19.19 -16.71 11.31
C LEU A 34 18.48 -15.90 10.21
N HIS A 35 17.19 -15.61 10.35
CA HIS A 35 16.46 -14.67 9.50
C HIS A 35 16.40 -13.30 10.18
N LYS A 36 17.56 -12.70 10.46
CA LYS A 36 17.61 -11.27 10.76
C LYS A 36 17.13 -10.56 9.49
N ASP A 37 16.17 -9.66 9.66
CA ASP A 37 15.67 -8.79 8.59
C ASP A 37 16.85 -8.04 7.95
N ASP A 38 17.38 -8.59 6.86
CA ASP A 38 18.50 -8.02 6.08
C ASP A 38 18.03 -6.87 5.16
N ALA A 39 16.78 -6.44 5.32
CA ALA A 39 16.23 -5.27 4.68
C ALA A 39 17.15 -4.06 4.93
N PRO A 40 17.57 -3.35 3.86
CA PRO A 40 18.27 -2.08 3.98
C PRO A 40 17.52 -1.13 4.91
N ARG A 41 18.26 -0.32 5.67
CA ARG A 41 17.62 0.74 6.46
C ARG A 41 17.08 1.84 5.53
N PRO A 42 15.96 2.48 5.89
CA PRO A 42 15.45 3.61 5.13
C PRO A 42 16.47 4.74 5.02
N VAL A 43 16.58 5.32 3.83
CA VAL A 43 17.46 6.47 3.55
C VAL A 43 16.60 7.65 3.11
N GLY A 44 16.78 8.81 3.76
CA GLY A 44 15.96 9.99 3.52
C GLY A 44 14.55 9.86 4.11
N GLN A 45 13.64 10.69 3.61
CA GLN A 45 12.22 10.67 3.97
C GLN A 45 11.40 10.71 2.68
N ALA A 46 10.41 9.83 2.56
CA ALA A 46 9.55 9.78 1.38
C ALA A 46 8.81 11.11 1.13
N ASP A 47 8.29 11.73 2.19
CA ASP A 47 7.56 13.00 2.11
C ASP A 47 7.98 13.94 3.26
N PRO A 48 9.10 14.68 3.11
CA PRO A 48 9.60 15.58 4.14
C PRO A 48 8.57 16.64 4.52
N GLY A 49 8.01 16.50 5.72
CA GLY A 49 6.98 17.41 6.25
C GLY A 49 5.59 17.24 5.64
N GLY A 50 5.30 16.11 4.98
CA GLY A 50 3.95 15.80 4.49
C GLY A 50 3.49 16.66 3.31
N ARG A 51 4.43 17.24 2.55
CA ARG A 51 4.15 18.24 1.51
C ARG A 51 3.53 17.59 0.27
N LEU A 52 4.03 16.43 -0.15
CA LEU A 52 3.49 15.67 -1.29
C LEU A 52 2.06 15.23 -0.97
N ALA A 53 1.86 14.60 0.19
CA ALA A 53 0.55 14.13 0.59
C ALA A 53 -0.46 15.28 0.73
N GLN A 54 -0.04 16.43 1.27
CA GLN A 54 -0.89 17.61 1.34
C GLN A 54 -1.27 18.14 -0.06
N GLN A 55 -0.33 18.12 -1.02
CA GLN A 55 -0.61 18.53 -2.40
C GLN A 55 -1.58 17.57 -3.08
N LEU A 56 -1.40 16.26 -2.93
CA LEU A 56 -2.31 15.26 -3.45
C LEU A 56 -3.70 15.38 -2.80
N ARG A 57 -3.78 15.61 -1.49
CA ARG A 57 -5.08 15.78 -0.80
C ARG A 57 -5.92 16.94 -1.34
N LEU A 58 -5.30 17.96 -1.95
CA LEU A 58 -6.04 19.06 -2.58
C LEU A 58 -6.81 18.60 -3.83
N THR A 59 -6.41 17.50 -4.47
CA THR A 59 -7.10 16.97 -5.66
C THR A 59 -8.51 16.50 -5.33
N LEU A 60 -8.78 16.07 -4.09
CA LEU A 60 -10.13 15.71 -3.62
C LEU A 60 -11.15 16.84 -3.79
N LYS A 61 -10.72 18.11 -3.90
CA LYS A 61 -11.59 19.24 -4.25
C LYS A 61 -12.14 19.17 -5.67
N ALA A 62 -11.62 18.29 -6.53
CA ALA A 62 -12.16 18.00 -7.85
C ALA A 62 -13.48 17.23 -7.81
N LEU A 63 -13.72 16.49 -6.72
CA LEU A 63 -14.93 15.69 -6.56
C LEU A 63 -16.14 16.62 -6.40
N PRO A 64 -17.24 16.40 -7.15
CA PRO A 64 -18.44 17.22 -7.01
C PRO A 64 -19.04 17.07 -5.61
N THR A 65 -19.57 18.14 -5.02
CA THR A 65 -20.18 18.08 -3.68
C THR A 65 -21.46 17.24 -3.62
N SER A 66 -21.99 16.81 -4.76
CA SER A 66 -23.18 15.96 -4.86
C SER A 66 -22.88 14.47 -4.68
N VAL A 67 -21.61 14.06 -4.71
CA VAL A 67 -21.21 12.67 -4.48
C VAL A 67 -20.94 12.45 -3.00
N HIS A 68 -21.09 11.22 -2.55
CA HIS A 68 -20.73 10.84 -1.19
C HIS A 68 -19.37 10.15 -1.21
N VAL A 69 -18.45 10.72 -0.45
CA VAL A 69 -17.10 10.17 -0.25
C VAL A 69 -17.11 9.46 1.09
N PHE A 70 -17.08 8.14 1.07
CA PHE A 70 -17.26 7.32 2.28
C PHE A 70 -15.96 6.76 2.82
N ASP A 71 -14.88 6.77 2.02
CA ASP A 71 -13.55 6.41 2.46
C ASP A 71 -12.52 7.38 1.88
N ILE A 72 -11.55 7.78 2.70
CA ILE A 72 -10.40 8.59 2.30
C ILE A 72 -9.19 8.01 3.03
N GLN A 73 -8.26 7.44 2.26
CA GLN A 73 -7.02 6.91 2.79
C GLN A 73 -5.85 7.75 2.32
N GLN A 74 -4.95 8.06 3.24
CA GLN A 74 -3.64 8.58 2.90
C GLN A 74 -2.65 7.51 3.30
N LEU A 75 -2.10 6.81 2.32
CA LEU A 75 -1.15 5.73 2.58
C LEU A 75 0.20 6.35 2.90
N ALA A 76 0.70 6.03 4.10
CA ALA A 76 2.05 6.43 4.48
C ALA A 76 3.03 5.62 3.63
N PRO A 77 3.98 6.28 2.93
CA PRO A 77 5.03 5.59 2.21
C PRO A 77 5.78 4.63 3.12
N ARG A 78 5.98 3.41 2.65
CA ARG A 78 6.78 2.41 3.35
C ARG A 78 8.13 2.29 2.68
N TRP A 79 9.11 1.87 3.47
CA TRP A 79 10.39 1.45 2.93
C TRP A 79 10.30 -0.04 2.62
N ASP A 80 10.27 -0.38 1.34
CA ASP A 80 10.01 -1.74 0.87
C ASP A 80 10.83 -2.03 -0.39
N GLY A 81 10.87 -3.28 -0.83
CA GLY A 81 11.54 -3.72 -2.06
C GLY A 81 10.76 -4.83 -2.75
N CYS A 82 10.92 -4.95 -4.08
CA CYS A 82 10.27 -6.01 -4.84
C CYS A 82 10.82 -7.37 -4.42
N ASP A 83 9.94 -8.28 -3.96
CA ASP A 83 10.27 -9.66 -3.55
C ASP A 83 11.49 -9.76 -2.61
N ASP A 84 11.64 -8.78 -1.70
CA ASP A 84 12.79 -8.66 -0.78
C ASP A 84 14.17 -8.56 -1.47
N ILE A 85 14.22 -8.21 -2.76
CA ILE A 85 15.47 -8.03 -3.50
C ILE A 85 16.15 -6.75 -3.03
N ARG A 86 17.30 -6.90 -2.37
CA ARG A 86 18.01 -5.79 -1.71
C ARG A 86 18.27 -4.55 -2.60
N SER A 87 18.50 -4.73 -3.90
CA SER A 87 18.79 -3.64 -4.83
C SER A 87 17.57 -2.84 -5.27
N THR A 88 16.35 -3.29 -4.95
CA THR A 88 15.11 -2.62 -5.34
C THR A 88 14.47 -1.82 -4.21
N PHE A 89 15.07 -1.88 -3.01
CA PHE A 89 14.56 -1.17 -1.84
C PHE A 89 14.52 0.35 -2.05
N GLY A 90 13.40 0.93 -1.68
CA GLY A 90 13.15 2.36 -1.72
C GLY A 90 11.90 2.72 -0.93
N TRP A 91 11.51 3.99 -1.01
CA TRP A 91 10.22 4.44 -0.52
C TRP A 91 9.15 4.20 -1.58
N ASP A 92 8.03 3.61 -1.16
CA ASP A 92 6.82 3.54 -1.97
C ASP A 92 6.31 4.95 -2.31
N ASP A 93 5.44 5.02 -3.30
CA ASP A 93 4.77 6.26 -3.69
C ASP A 93 3.94 6.85 -2.53
N VAL A 94 3.79 8.17 -2.57
CA VAL A 94 2.86 8.89 -1.71
C VAL A 94 1.49 8.82 -2.36
N THR A 95 0.51 8.24 -1.66
CA THR A 95 -0.82 7.98 -2.23
C THR A 95 -1.93 8.61 -1.40
N VAL A 96 -2.91 9.20 -2.10
CA VAL A 96 -4.20 9.60 -1.56
C VAL A 96 -5.30 8.91 -2.34
N ASP A 97 -6.05 8.06 -1.66
CA ASP A 97 -7.16 7.31 -2.21
C ASP A 97 -8.48 7.81 -1.61
N ALA A 98 -9.54 7.76 -2.41
CA ALA A 98 -10.90 7.98 -1.96
C ALA A 98 -11.88 7.10 -2.72
N SER A 99 -12.84 6.54 -2.00
CA SER A 99 -13.94 5.79 -2.62
C SER A 99 -15.23 6.62 -2.59
N VAL A 100 -15.92 6.62 -3.73
CA VAL A 100 -17.05 7.49 -4.01
C VAL A 100 -18.25 6.67 -4.49
N ASP A 101 -19.42 6.95 -3.94
CA ASP A 101 -20.68 6.35 -4.36
C ASP A 101 -21.74 7.41 -4.74
N HIS A 102 -22.97 6.95 -5.01
CA HIS A 102 -24.10 7.80 -5.37
C HIS A 102 -23.89 8.68 -6.61
N VAL A 103 -23.20 8.15 -7.62
CA VAL A 103 -23.01 8.81 -8.91
C VAL A 103 -24.22 8.59 -9.81
N ALA A 104 -25.05 9.63 -9.99
CA ALA A 104 -26.27 9.55 -10.80
C ALA A 104 -25.99 9.38 -12.31
N SER A 105 -24.91 9.97 -12.81
CA SER A 105 -24.48 9.85 -14.21
C SER A 105 -22.95 9.77 -14.26
N PRO A 106 -22.39 8.61 -14.68
CA PRO A 106 -20.95 8.42 -14.89
C PRO A 106 -20.32 9.52 -15.74
N ASP A 107 -20.90 9.80 -16.91
CA ASP A 107 -20.36 10.80 -17.85
C ASP A 107 -20.36 12.20 -17.25
N ALA A 108 -21.44 12.59 -16.57
CA ALA A 108 -21.53 13.89 -15.93
C ALA A 108 -20.53 14.02 -14.77
N PHE A 109 -20.33 12.95 -14.00
CA PHE A 109 -19.35 12.89 -12.91
C PHE A 109 -17.92 13.04 -13.43
N VAL A 110 -17.53 12.23 -14.42
CA VAL A 110 -16.21 12.30 -15.05
C VAL A 110 -15.97 13.67 -15.68
N ALA A 111 -16.96 14.22 -16.40
CA ALA A 111 -16.85 15.55 -16.99
C ALA A 111 -16.67 16.66 -15.95
N SER A 112 -17.31 16.52 -14.78
CA SER A 112 -17.15 17.45 -13.66
C SER A 112 -15.77 17.34 -13.02
N VAL A 113 -15.29 16.12 -12.75
CA VAL A 113 -13.94 15.87 -12.22
C VAL A 113 -12.87 16.41 -13.17
N ASN A 114 -12.97 16.09 -14.46
CA ASN A 114 -12.05 16.57 -15.49
C ASN A 114 -11.98 18.11 -15.56
N ARG A 115 -13.13 18.78 -15.49
CA ARG A 115 -13.17 20.26 -15.48
C ARG A 115 -12.42 20.84 -14.29
N SER A 116 -12.64 20.28 -13.10
CA SER A 116 -12.01 20.74 -11.87
C SER A 116 -10.51 20.46 -11.85
N LEU A 117 -10.08 19.27 -12.31
CA LEU A 117 -8.66 18.90 -12.42
C LEU A 117 -7.93 19.81 -13.41
N ARG A 118 -8.51 20.10 -14.58
CA ARG A 118 -7.95 21.06 -15.53
C ARG A 118 -7.81 22.47 -14.94
N ALA A 119 -8.80 22.93 -14.17
CA ALA A 119 -8.71 24.21 -13.47
C ALA A 119 -7.57 24.25 -12.42
N MET A 120 -7.20 23.08 -11.88
CA MET A 120 -6.05 22.90 -11.00
C MET A 120 -4.73 22.64 -11.74
N GLY A 121 -4.71 22.67 -13.08
CA GLY A 121 -3.52 22.51 -13.91
C GLY A 121 -3.12 21.05 -14.16
N TRP A 122 -4.03 20.10 -13.99
CA TRP A 122 -3.82 18.71 -14.41
C TRP A 122 -4.13 18.55 -15.90
N THR A 123 -3.36 17.68 -16.56
CA THR A 123 -3.54 17.32 -17.96
C THR A 123 -4.15 15.93 -18.05
N VAL A 124 -4.75 15.64 -19.19
CA VAL A 124 -5.50 14.42 -19.47
C VAL A 124 -4.53 13.47 -20.17
N THR A 125 -4.24 12.31 -19.58
CA THR A 125 -3.41 11.20 -20.11
C THR A 125 -4.23 10.13 -20.87
N PRO A 126 -4.43 10.22 -22.20
CA PRO A 126 -5.09 9.16 -22.98
C PRO A 126 -4.22 7.89 -23.08
N PRO A 127 -4.80 6.70 -23.38
CA PRO A 127 -6.20 6.45 -23.71
C PRO A 127 -7.08 6.14 -22.49
N TYR A 128 -8.38 6.43 -22.60
CA TYR A 128 -9.40 6.05 -21.61
C TYR A 128 -10.38 5.05 -22.23
N GLY A 129 -10.63 3.97 -21.51
CA GLY A 129 -11.59 2.93 -21.89
C GLY A 129 -11.85 2.02 -20.71
N GLY A 130 -12.98 1.29 -20.73
CA GLY A 130 -13.29 0.30 -19.70
C GLY A 130 -13.51 0.88 -18.29
N GLY A 131 -14.03 2.11 -18.19
CA GLY A 131 -14.30 2.73 -16.90
C GLY A 131 -13.07 3.28 -16.18
N GLN A 132 -12.03 3.68 -16.92
CA GLN A 132 -10.80 4.24 -16.37
C GLN A 132 -10.47 5.60 -16.99
N TRP A 133 -10.12 6.55 -16.14
CA TRP A 133 -9.69 7.90 -16.52
C TRP A 133 -8.42 8.27 -15.76
N GLY A 134 -7.54 9.03 -16.40
CA GLY A 134 -6.20 9.32 -15.93
C GLY A 134 -5.82 10.79 -16.15
N TRP A 135 -5.02 11.35 -15.26
CA TRP A 135 -4.50 12.69 -15.36
C TRP A 135 -3.08 12.75 -14.83
N ASP A 136 -2.27 13.64 -15.38
CA ASP A 136 -0.90 13.91 -14.97
C ASP A 136 -0.70 15.38 -14.58
N LYS A 137 0.22 15.63 -13.66
CA LYS A 137 0.65 16.99 -13.32
C LYS A 137 2.06 17.02 -12.78
N LYS A 138 2.87 17.91 -13.35
CA LYS A 138 4.16 18.29 -12.75
C LYS A 138 3.94 19.15 -11.51
N LEU A 139 4.39 18.66 -10.35
CA LEU A 139 4.35 19.37 -9.08
C LEU A 139 5.44 20.44 -8.99
N ALA A 140 5.33 21.33 -8.00
CA ALA A 140 6.25 22.46 -7.83
C ALA A 140 7.70 22.03 -7.52
N ASN A 141 7.89 20.85 -6.95
CA ASN A 141 9.21 20.24 -6.70
C ASN A 141 9.79 19.53 -7.94
N GLY A 142 9.06 19.50 -9.07
CA GLY A 142 9.50 18.88 -10.31
C GLY A 142 9.07 17.43 -10.49
N GLU A 143 8.53 16.79 -9.46
CA GLU A 143 7.98 15.42 -9.53
C GLU A 143 6.71 15.39 -10.39
N GLU A 144 6.45 14.24 -11.00
CA GLU A 144 5.24 13.98 -11.78
C GLU A 144 4.25 13.23 -10.91
N ALA A 145 3.07 13.83 -10.71
CA ALA A 145 1.97 13.20 -10.01
C ALA A 145 0.97 12.66 -11.03
N GLU A 146 0.43 11.49 -10.74
CA GLU A 146 -0.61 10.86 -11.51
C GLU A 146 -1.90 10.80 -10.71
N LEU A 147 -3.02 10.78 -11.42
CA LEU A 147 -4.33 10.63 -10.83
C LEU A 147 -5.16 9.71 -11.69
N GLN A 148 -5.78 8.72 -11.07
CA GLN A 148 -6.66 7.78 -11.72
C GLN A 148 -8.05 7.84 -11.08
N LEU A 149 -9.06 7.70 -11.93
CA LEU A 149 -10.43 7.48 -11.53
C LEU A 149 -10.89 6.19 -12.21
N VAL A 150 -11.31 5.22 -11.42
CA VAL A 150 -11.78 3.91 -11.90
C VAL A 150 -13.21 3.70 -11.43
N GLY A 151 -14.11 3.32 -12.33
CA GLY A 151 -15.50 3.04 -11.98
C GLY A 151 -16.47 3.17 -13.13
N GLY A 152 -17.76 3.19 -12.79
CA GLY A 152 -18.85 3.28 -13.75
C GLY A 152 -19.35 1.93 -14.27
N PRO A 153 -20.35 1.95 -15.18
CA PRO A 153 -21.08 0.75 -15.61
C PRO A 153 -20.21 -0.26 -16.37
N ASP A 154 -19.11 0.19 -16.96
CA ASP A 154 -18.18 -0.65 -17.72
C ASP A 154 -17.04 -1.22 -16.85
N ALA A 155 -16.89 -0.76 -15.61
CA ALA A 155 -15.91 -1.29 -14.67
C ALA A 155 -16.35 -2.67 -14.14
N ARG A 156 -15.40 -3.60 -14.00
CA ARG A 156 -15.63 -4.94 -13.44
C ARG A 156 -14.67 -5.18 -12.27
N PRO A 157 -15.17 -5.53 -11.06
CA PRO A 157 -16.58 -5.64 -10.67
C PRO A 157 -17.28 -4.27 -10.60
N SER A 158 -18.62 -4.24 -10.47
CA SER A 158 -19.36 -3.01 -10.18
C SER A 158 -18.98 -2.51 -8.78
N SER A 159 -17.87 -1.78 -8.70
CA SER A 159 -17.32 -1.19 -7.50
C SER A 159 -17.86 0.23 -7.31
N PRO A 160 -17.87 0.79 -6.09
CA PRO A 160 -17.73 2.23 -5.93
C PRO A 160 -16.63 2.80 -6.85
N TRP A 161 -16.73 4.08 -7.15
CA TRP A 161 -15.69 4.77 -7.91
C TRP A 161 -14.45 4.94 -7.03
N ASP A 162 -13.31 4.50 -7.52
CA ASP A 162 -12.03 4.63 -6.85
C ASP A 162 -11.26 5.80 -7.47
N TYR A 163 -10.94 6.78 -6.63
CA TYR A 163 -10.18 7.97 -6.97
C TYR A 163 -8.82 7.87 -6.29
N GLN A 164 -7.75 7.77 -7.07
CA GLN A 164 -6.40 7.59 -6.56
C GLN A 164 -5.49 8.67 -7.14
N ALA A 165 -4.76 9.37 -6.28
CA ALA A 165 -3.68 10.26 -6.69
C ALA A 165 -2.37 9.76 -6.11
N VAL A 166 -1.33 9.68 -6.92
CA VAL A 166 -0.01 9.15 -6.57
C VAL A 166 1.10 10.09 -7.03
N VAL A 167 2.22 10.06 -6.32
CA VAL A 167 3.47 10.70 -6.73
C VAL A 167 4.63 9.93 -6.15
N ALA A 168 5.72 9.84 -6.90
CA ALA A 168 6.95 9.23 -6.43
C ALA A 168 7.43 9.87 -5.11
N ALA A 169 8.02 9.04 -4.25
CA ALA A 169 8.68 9.52 -3.04
C ALA A 169 9.78 10.54 -3.36
N ALA A 170 9.91 11.58 -2.54
CA ALA A 170 10.86 12.67 -2.74
C ALA A 170 12.33 12.22 -2.70
N THR A 171 12.64 11.07 -2.10
CA THR A 171 13.99 10.51 -2.06
C THR A 171 13.93 9.00 -2.21
N HIS A 172 14.85 8.43 -2.97
CA HIS A 172 15.03 6.98 -3.12
C HIS A 172 13.71 6.22 -3.38
N PRO A 173 12.93 6.57 -4.42
CA PRO A 173 11.74 5.80 -4.75
C PRO A 173 12.11 4.33 -5.03
N VAL A 174 11.21 3.40 -4.70
CA VAL A 174 11.34 2.00 -5.14
C VAL A 174 11.58 1.96 -6.65
N SER A 175 12.50 1.11 -7.08
CA SER A 175 12.83 0.99 -8.50
C SER A 175 13.32 -0.41 -8.85
N GLY A 176 13.11 -0.82 -10.10
CA GLY A 176 13.55 -2.14 -10.57
C GLY A 176 12.61 -3.29 -10.20
N CYS A 177 11.37 -2.96 -9.79
CA CYS A 177 10.21 -3.79 -10.12
C CYS A 177 9.86 -3.49 -11.60
#